data_AF-A0A377ZS97-F1
#
_entry.id   AF-A0A377ZS97-F1
#
_cell.length_a   1.000
_cell.length_b   1.000
_cell.length_c   1.000
_cell.angle_alpha   90.00
_cell.angle_beta   90.00
_cell.angle_gamma   90.00
#
_symmetry.space_group_name_H-M   'P 1'
#
loop_
_entity.id
_entity.type
_entity.pdbx_description
1 polymer ?
#
loop_
_entity_poly.entity_id
_entity_poly.type
_entity_poly.pdbx_seq_one_letter_code
_entity_poly.pdbx_strand_id
1 'polypeptide(L)'
;MRGKIALEEHVSTPENNRLWDSSGEAGRNGTEYMKDVERRLLDRSIQLEEMAQRHIDHVILSLTSPGAQSILDKAKAVSFARDTNDFIVENYVKPNPDKFSAFATLALQNPEAAAEELERAVKKLGMKGALINGYTNVKDSEHGLYLDDESMLVFWDKVNELNVPVYLHPREPLEGPARGIYTGYESLIGSAWGFAQETAVHAIRLMMSGLFDRYPNLNLVLGHLGEGLVHMLPRTQHRLYRQRFGCGLGKAEKTVNALPAE
;
A
#
# COMPACT_ATOMS: atom_id res chain seq x y z
N MET A 1 -24.51 -16.53 2.95
CA MET A 1 -23.92 -16.30 1.60
C MET A 1 -22.79 -17.29 1.41
N ARG A 2 -22.80 -18.06 0.31
CA ARG A 2 -21.68 -18.93 -0.12
C ARG A 2 -20.85 -18.19 -1.18
N GLY A 3 -19.61 -18.59 -1.39
CA GLY A 3 -18.71 -18.03 -2.40
C GLY A 3 -17.96 -16.78 -1.95
N LYS A 4 -17.78 -16.55 -0.65
CA LYS A 4 -17.09 -15.33 -0.17
C LYS A 4 -15.60 -15.40 -0.49
N ILE A 5 -15.09 -14.36 -1.15
CA ILE A 5 -13.67 -14.15 -1.41
C ILE A 5 -13.22 -12.92 -0.61
N ALA A 6 -12.17 -13.07 0.17
CA ALA A 6 -11.52 -11.95 0.86
C ALA A 6 -10.17 -11.65 0.21
N LEU A 7 -9.80 -10.37 0.08
CA LEU A 7 -8.68 -9.94 -0.78
C LEU A 7 -7.83 -8.79 -0.20
N GLU A 8 -7.89 -8.59 1.11
CA GLU A 8 -6.95 -7.77 1.89
C GLU A 8 -6.54 -8.55 3.15
N GLU A 9 -6.23 -9.83 2.97
CA GLU A 9 -5.87 -10.72 4.07
C GLU A 9 -4.36 -10.87 4.15
N HIS A 10 -3.80 -10.55 5.31
CA HIS A 10 -2.36 -10.46 5.47
C HIS A 10 -1.72 -11.75 5.98
N VAL A 11 -0.53 -12.00 5.47
CA VAL A 11 0.43 -12.97 6.00
C VAL A 11 1.74 -12.26 6.30
N SER A 12 2.55 -12.86 7.17
CA SER A 12 3.94 -12.47 7.35
C SER A 12 4.87 -13.63 7.03
N THR A 13 6.15 -13.33 7.00
CA THR A 13 7.23 -14.32 6.91
C THR A 13 8.16 -14.15 8.11
N PRO A 14 8.90 -15.19 8.53
CA PRO A 14 9.90 -15.05 9.59
C PRO A 14 10.93 -13.96 9.28
N GLU A 15 11.31 -13.79 8.01
CA GLU A 15 12.23 -12.73 7.60
C GLU A 15 11.58 -11.34 7.68
N ASN A 16 10.31 -11.19 7.31
CA ASN A 16 9.59 -9.92 7.47
C ASN A 16 9.54 -9.50 8.94
N ASN A 17 9.19 -10.41 9.85
CA ASN A 17 9.13 -10.13 11.28
C ASN A 17 10.50 -9.85 11.90
N ARG A 18 11.57 -10.41 11.32
CA ARG A 18 12.95 -10.10 11.74
C ARG A 18 13.36 -8.68 11.36
N LEU A 19 12.88 -8.18 10.21
CA LEU A 19 13.23 -6.86 9.69
C LEU A 19 12.36 -5.74 10.25
N TRP A 20 11.11 -6.04 10.60
CA TRP A 20 10.16 -5.05 11.08
C TRP A 20 10.22 -4.85 12.60
N ASP A 21 10.40 -3.61 13.03
CA ASP A 21 10.29 -3.23 14.44
C ASP A 21 8.84 -2.90 14.78
N SER A 22 8.17 -3.82 15.48
CA SER A 22 6.79 -3.64 15.95
C SER A 22 6.69 -2.93 17.30
N SER A 23 7.79 -2.45 17.89
CA SER A 23 7.79 -1.83 19.22
C SER A 23 6.85 -0.61 19.32
N GLY A 24 6.80 0.22 18.29
CA GLY A 24 5.90 1.38 18.21
C GLY A 24 4.42 0.98 18.11
N GLU A 25 4.10 -0.13 17.43
CA GLU A 25 2.74 -0.67 17.39
C GLU A 25 2.37 -1.34 18.72
N ALA A 26 3.30 -2.07 19.33
CA ALA A 26 3.12 -2.67 20.65
C ALA A 26 2.92 -1.60 21.73
N GLY A 27 3.60 -0.45 21.65
CA GLY A 27 3.38 0.68 22.54
C GLY A 27 1.97 1.29 22.42
N ARG A 28 1.39 1.27 21.21
CA ARG A 28 0.05 1.80 20.93
C ARG A 28 -1.08 0.82 21.27
N ASN A 29 -0.90 -0.45 20.92
CA ASN A 29 -1.96 -1.47 20.97
C ASN A 29 -1.81 -2.47 22.12
N GLY A 30 -0.63 -2.53 22.75
CA GLY A 30 -0.27 -3.48 23.78
C GLY A 30 0.54 -4.67 23.27
N THR A 31 1.54 -5.08 24.04
CA THR A 31 2.49 -6.15 23.67
C THR A 31 1.82 -7.51 23.47
N GLU A 32 0.91 -7.92 24.36
CA GLU A 32 0.22 -9.22 24.24
C GLU A 32 -0.69 -9.28 23.02
N TYR A 33 -1.33 -8.16 22.68
CA TYR A 33 -2.11 -8.05 21.44
C TYR A 33 -1.20 -8.24 20.21
N MET A 34 -0.05 -7.56 20.16
CA MET A 34 0.85 -7.68 19.01
C MET A 34 1.48 -9.07 18.88
N LYS A 35 1.73 -9.78 20.00
CA LYS A 35 2.14 -11.20 19.95
C LYS A 35 1.07 -12.09 19.32
N ASP A 36 -0.20 -11.85 19.63
CA ASP A 36 -1.30 -12.60 19.02
C ASP A 36 -1.43 -12.28 17.52
N VAL A 37 -1.30 -11.01 17.14
CA VAL A 37 -1.26 -10.58 15.73
C VAL A 37 -0.13 -11.29 14.98
N GLU A 38 1.10 -11.27 15.52
CA GLU A 38 2.25 -11.93 14.91
C GLU A 38 2.00 -13.43 14.70
N ARG A 39 1.49 -14.11 15.73
CA ARG A 39 1.15 -15.53 15.68
C ARG A 39 0.12 -15.83 14.57
N ARG A 40 -0.91 -15.00 14.43
CA ARG A 40 -1.98 -15.16 13.41
C ARG A 40 -1.48 -14.89 11.99
N LEU A 41 -0.55 -13.96 11.82
CA LEU A 41 0.06 -13.64 10.52
C LEU A 41 0.98 -14.76 10.02
N LEU A 42 1.53 -15.60 10.91
CA LEU A 42 2.47 -16.67 10.58
C LEU A 42 1.85 -18.08 10.54
N ASP A 43 0.63 -18.27 11.05
CA ASP A 43 0.02 -19.59 11.18
C ASP A 43 -1.19 -19.77 10.25
N ARG A 44 -0.93 -20.42 9.11
CA ARG A 44 -1.94 -20.84 8.13
C ARG A 44 -3.09 -21.65 8.75
N SER A 45 -2.84 -22.44 9.79
CA SER A 45 -3.86 -23.30 10.40
C SER A 45 -4.95 -22.48 11.06
N ILE A 46 -4.56 -21.39 11.74
CA ILE A 46 -5.50 -20.43 12.33
C ILE A 46 -6.34 -19.79 11.23
N GLN A 47 -5.71 -19.36 10.13
CA GLN A 47 -6.40 -18.72 9.01
C GLN A 47 -7.46 -19.65 8.41
N LEU A 48 -7.14 -20.92 8.18
CA LEU A 48 -8.07 -21.93 7.68
C LEU A 48 -9.24 -22.17 8.64
N GLU A 49 -8.98 -22.23 9.95
CA GLU A 49 -10.02 -22.36 10.97
C GLU A 49 -10.96 -21.14 10.94
N GLU A 50 -10.40 -19.94 10.90
CA GLU A 50 -11.18 -18.69 10.88
C GLU A 50 -12.01 -18.54 9.60
N MET A 51 -11.46 -18.94 8.45
CA MET A 51 -12.18 -19.03 7.19
C MET A 51 -13.38 -19.97 7.30
N ALA A 52 -13.19 -21.16 7.86
CA ALA A 52 -14.27 -22.14 8.03
C ALA A 52 -15.39 -21.61 8.94
N GLN A 53 -15.02 -21.02 10.08
CA GLN A 53 -15.96 -20.42 11.04
C GLN A 53 -16.78 -19.27 10.43
N ARG A 54 -16.18 -18.48 9.53
CA ARG A 54 -16.81 -17.31 8.91
C ARG A 54 -17.39 -17.60 7.52
N HIS A 55 -17.32 -18.85 7.05
CA HIS A 55 -17.74 -19.28 5.71
C HIS A 55 -17.06 -18.48 4.59
N ILE A 56 -15.76 -18.20 4.71
CA ILE A 56 -14.93 -17.61 3.66
C ILE A 56 -14.41 -18.76 2.80
N ASP A 57 -14.74 -18.73 1.52
CA ASP A 57 -14.46 -19.85 0.61
C ASP A 57 -13.06 -19.74 0.00
N HIS A 58 -12.59 -18.52 -0.23
CA HIS A 58 -11.27 -18.25 -0.78
C HIS A 58 -10.68 -16.96 -0.20
N VAL A 59 -9.36 -16.92 -0.09
CA VAL A 59 -8.60 -15.75 0.37
C VAL A 59 -7.47 -15.48 -0.62
N ILE A 60 -7.32 -14.21 -1.02
CA ILE A 60 -6.13 -13.73 -1.73
C ILE A 60 -5.21 -13.10 -0.69
N LEU A 61 -4.13 -13.82 -0.36
CA LEU A 61 -3.15 -13.43 0.65
C LEU A 61 -2.24 -12.32 0.13
N SER A 62 -1.72 -11.51 1.05
CA SER A 62 -0.76 -10.44 0.77
C SER A 62 0.23 -10.30 1.91
N LEU A 63 1.47 -9.89 1.61
CA LEU A 63 2.43 -9.58 2.68
C LEU A 63 1.95 -8.34 3.47
N THR A 64 1.95 -8.43 4.79
CA THR A 64 1.61 -7.31 5.68
C THR A 64 2.50 -6.08 5.46
N SER A 65 1.97 -4.90 5.83
CA SER A 65 2.66 -3.62 5.73
C SER A 65 3.82 -3.51 6.73
N PRO A 66 4.91 -2.76 6.38
CA PRO A 66 5.16 -2.11 5.10
C PRO A 66 5.92 -2.97 4.09
N GLY A 67 6.32 -4.20 4.46
CA GLY A 67 6.98 -5.14 3.56
C GLY A 67 8.22 -4.58 2.85
N ALA A 68 8.37 -4.91 1.56
CA ALA A 68 9.55 -4.52 0.78
C ALA A 68 9.74 -3.00 0.66
N GLN A 69 8.66 -2.22 0.72
CA GLN A 69 8.66 -0.75 0.57
C GLN A 69 9.49 0.00 1.61
N SER A 70 9.78 -0.59 2.78
CA SER A 70 10.61 0.04 3.83
C SER A 70 12.09 -0.35 3.78
N ILE A 71 12.49 -1.26 2.89
CA ILE A 71 13.89 -1.70 2.78
C ILE A 71 14.64 -0.73 1.86
N LEU A 72 15.53 0.09 2.43
CA LEU A 72 16.26 1.12 1.67
C LEU A 72 17.27 0.55 0.66
N ASP A 73 17.94 -0.55 1.02
CA ASP A 73 18.89 -1.20 0.11
C ASP A 73 18.16 -1.94 -1.01
N LYS A 74 18.40 -1.51 -2.26
CA LYS A 74 17.68 -2.01 -3.43
C LYS A 74 17.87 -3.51 -3.65
N ALA A 75 19.10 -4.01 -3.50
CA ALA A 75 19.40 -5.41 -3.76
C ALA A 75 18.74 -6.31 -2.70
N LYS A 76 18.80 -5.88 -1.43
CA LYS A 76 18.11 -6.54 -0.32
C LYS A 76 16.60 -6.53 -0.52
N ALA A 77 16.02 -5.40 -0.92
CA ALA A 77 14.58 -5.29 -1.18
C ALA A 77 14.13 -6.27 -2.29
N VAL A 78 14.89 -6.36 -3.39
CA VAL A 78 14.62 -7.28 -4.50
C VAL A 78 14.69 -8.73 -4.05
N SER A 79 15.76 -9.13 -3.34
CA SER A 79 15.87 -10.49 -2.80
C SER A 79 14.71 -10.80 -1.85
N PHE A 80 14.43 -9.88 -0.91
CA PHE A 80 13.35 -10.03 0.06
C PHE A 80 11.98 -10.22 -0.60
N ALA A 81 11.66 -9.42 -1.61
CA ALA A 81 10.38 -9.53 -2.33
C ALA A 81 10.25 -10.91 -2.99
N ARG A 82 11.31 -11.34 -3.68
CA ARG A 82 11.36 -12.63 -4.38
C ARG A 82 11.24 -13.81 -3.42
N ASP A 83 12.03 -13.81 -2.34
CA ASP A 83 12.04 -14.86 -1.33
C ASP A 83 10.69 -14.92 -0.58
N THR A 84 10.08 -13.76 -0.35
CA THR A 84 8.74 -13.68 0.27
C THR A 84 7.65 -14.24 -0.64
N ASN A 85 7.68 -13.91 -1.93
CA ASN A 85 6.72 -14.46 -2.89
C ASN A 85 6.82 -15.99 -2.98
N ASP A 86 8.05 -16.52 -3.01
CA ASP A 86 8.30 -17.97 -2.99
C ASP A 86 7.80 -18.57 -1.67
N PHE A 87 8.11 -17.97 -0.53
CA PHE A 87 7.66 -18.44 0.79
C PHE A 87 6.14 -18.53 0.91
N ILE A 88 5.40 -17.49 0.50
CA ILE A 88 3.94 -17.47 0.55
C ILE A 88 3.37 -18.61 -0.32
N VAL A 89 3.93 -18.81 -1.51
CA VAL A 89 3.46 -19.84 -2.43
C VAL A 89 3.72 -21.24 -1.88
N GLU A 90 4.95 -21.52 -1.42
CA GLU A 90 5.32 -22.85 -0.89
C GLU A 90 4.56 -23.19 0.40
N ASN A 91 4.37 -22.22 1.30
CA ASN A 91 3.85 -22.50 2.63
C ASN A 91 2.33 -22.31 2.76
N TYR A 92 1.71 -21.48 1.93
CA TYR A 92 0.27 -21.18 2.02
C TYR A 92 -0.50 -21.65 0.79
N VAL A 93 -0.11 -21.21 -0.41
CA VAL A 93 -0.88 -21.45 -1.64
C VAL A 93 -0.83 -22.91 -2.07
N LYS A 94 0.36 -23.49 -2.25
CA LYS A 94 0.52 -24.88 -2.73
C LYS A 94 -0.13 -25.93 -1.82
N PRO A 95 -0.07 -25.82 -0.49
CA PRO A 95 -0.73 -26.79 0.39
C PRO A 95 -2.26 -26.69 0.39
N ASN A 96 -2.83 -25.53 0.03
CA ASN A 96 -4.27 -25.27 0.06
C ASN A 96 -4.74 -24.44 -1.16
N PRO A 97 -4.54 -24.93 -2.40
CA PRO A 97 -4.74 -24.13 -3.62
C PRO A 97 -6.22 -23.83 -3.91
N ASP A 98 -7.14 -24.58 -3.31
CA ASP A 98 -8.58 -24.31 -3.35
C ASP A 98 -8.99 -23.18 -2.39
N LYS A 99 -8.17 -22.88 -1.38
CA LYS A 99 -8.45 -21.88 -0.33
C LYS A 99 -7.67 -20.58 -0.54
N PHE A 100 -6.45 -20.66 -1.06
CA PHE A 100 -5.57 -19.51 -1.13
C PHE A 100 -5.10 -19.21 -2.55
N SER A 101 -5.09 -17.92 -2.86
CA SER A 101 -4.26 -17.28 -3.89
C SER A 101 -3.39 -16.22 -3.20
N ALA A 102 -2.53 -15.52 -3.95
CA ALA A 102 -1.74 -14.43 -3.40
C ALA A 102 -1.57 -13.26 -4.37
N PHE A 103 -1.37 -12.08 -3.81
CA PHE A 103 -0.79 -10.91 -4.48
C PHE A 103 0.72 -10.87 -4.22
N ALA A 104 1.47 -10.45 -5.23
CA ALA A 104 2.92 -10.29 -5.14
C ALA A 104 3.28 -9.07 -4.26
N THR A 105 4.31 -9.24 -3.44
CA THR A 105 5.09 -8.12 -2.88
C THR A 105 6.20 -7.76 -3.87
N LEU A 106 6.51 -6.48 -4.02
CA LEU A 106 7.46 -5.97 -5.02
C LEU A 106 8.39 -4.90 -4.45
N ALA A 107 9.63 -4.86 -4.94
CA ALA A 107 10.67 -3.92 -4.50
C ALA A 107 10.77 -2.70 -5.43
N LEU A 108 9.86 -1.75 -5.26
CA LEU A 108 9.73 -0.58 -6.16
C LEU A 108 10.86 0.45 -6.03
N GLN A 109 11.83 0.25 -5.14
CA GLN A 109 13.11 0.99 -5.15
C GLN A 109 13.89 0.74 -6.45
N ASN A 110 13.57 -0.37 -7.14
CA ASN A 110 14.06 -0.76 -8.45
C ASN A 110 12.86 -1.18 -9.33
N PRO A 111 12.23 -0.23 -10.04
CA PRO A 111 11.01 -0.47 -10.83
C PRO A 111 11.17 -1.54 -11.92
N GLU A 112 12.34 -1.62 -12.55
CA GLU A 112 12.65 -2.63 -13.55
C GLU A 112 12.64 -4.04 -12.92
N ALA A 113 13.32 -4.23 -11.79
CA ALA A 113 13.31 -5.50 -11.08
C ALA A 113 11.92 -5.84 -10.52
N ALA A 114 11.15 -4.84 -10.08
CA ALA A 114 9.76 -5.04 -9.66
C ALA A 114 8.87 -5.51 -10.83
N ALA A 115 9.06 -4.97 -12.04
CA ALA A 115 8.35 -5.44 -13.23
C ALA A 115 8.72 -6.89 -13.58
N GLU A 116 10.01 -7.24 -13.57
CA GLU A 116 10.46 -8.61 -13.80
C GLU A 116 9.89 -9.59 -12.76
N GLU A 117 9.87 -9.20 -11.49
CA GLU A 117 9.33 -10.02 -10.41
C GLU A 117 7.81 -10.17 -10.51
N LEU A 118 7.08 -9.11 -10.89
CA LEU A 118 5.64 -9.20 -11.15
C LEU A 118 5.34 -10.22 -12.26
N GLU A 119 6.11 -10.17 -13.36
CA GLU A 119 5.96 -11.14 -14.45
C GLU A 119 6.20 -12.57 -13.95
N ARG A 120 7.24 -12.78 -13.16
CA ARG A 120 7.54 -14.09 -12.56
C ARG A 120 6.42 -14.55 -11.64
N ALA A 121 5.96 -13.69 -10.74
CA ALA A 121 4.91 -13.98 -9.77
C ALA A 121 3.61 -14.38 -10.46
N VAL A 122 3.20 -13.64 -11.49
CA VAL A 122 1.97 -13.94 -12.24
C VAL A 122 2.14 -15.18 -13.13
N LYS A 123 3.15 -15.20 -14.01
CA LYS A 123 3.27 -16.26 -15.04
C LYS A 123 3.80 -17.58 -14.49
N LYS A 124 4.65 -17.56 -13.45
CA LYS A 124 5.29 -18.79 -12.92
C LYS A 124 4.72 -19.23 -11.57
N LEU A 125 4.38 -18.28 -10.69
CA LEU A 125 3.84 -18.61 -9.36
C LEU A 125 2.31 -18.60 -9.29
N GLY A 126 1.63 -18.08 -10.32
CA GLY A 126 0.17 -18.07 -10.39
C GLY A 126 -0.51 -17.00 -9.52
N MET A 127 0.26 -16.03 -8.99
CA MET A 127 -0.25 -14.89 -8.23
C MET A 127 -1.22 -14.03 -9.06
N LYS A 128 -2.14 -13.34 -8.39
CA LYS A 128 -3.29 -12.67 -9.01
C LYS A 128 -3.13 -11.17 -9.25
N GLY A 129 -1.91 -10.66 -9.12
CA GLY A 129 -1.59 -9.23 -9.18
C GLY A 129 -0.52 -8.88 -8.14
N ALA A 130 -0.50 -7.61 -7.73
CA ALA A 130 0.41 -7.12 -6.68
C ALA A 130 -0.36 -6.37 -5.60
N LEU A 131 0.16 -6.39 -4.37
CA LEU A 131 -0.25 -5.50 -3.30
C LEU A 131 0.93 -4.64 -2.90
N ILE A 132 0.77 -3.33 -3.02
CA ILE A 132 1.78 -2.32 -2.74
C ILE A 132 1.38 -1.55 -1.49
N ASN A 133 2.27 -1.48 -0.50
CA ASN A 133 2.04 -0.75 0.75
C ASN A 133 2.40 0.73 0.57
N GLY A 134 1.46 1.54 0.11
CA GLY A 134 1.60 2.98 -0.07
C GLY A 134 2.81 3.40 -0.90
N TYR A 135 3.58 4.36 -0.39
CA TYR A 135 4.83 4.82 -1.00
C TYR A 135 6.02 3.91 -0.65
N THR A 136 7.06 4.01 -1.46
CA THR A 136 8.34 3.31 -1.23
C THR A 136 9.37 4.26 -0.61
N ASN A 137 9.97 3.88 0.52
CA ASN A 137 11.03 4.68 1.12
C ASN A 137 12.28 4.65 0.23
N VAL A 138 12.84 5.83 -0.03
CA VAL A 138 14.08 6.03 -0.78
C VAL A 138 15.00 6.94 0.01
N LYS A 139 16.31 6.70 0.03
CA LYS A 139 17.30 7.41 0.87
C LYS A 139 17.14 7.22 2.39
N ASP A 140 15.98 7.54 2.95
CA ASP A 140 15.64 7.46 4.38
C ASP A 140 14.11 7.33 4.60
N SER A 141 13.65 7.51 5.85
CA SER A 141 12.25 7.38 6.23
C SER A 141 11.36 8.57 5.83
N GLU A 142 11.95 9.74 5.56
CA GLU A 142 11.24 10.99 5.22
C GLU A 142 11.07 11.20 3.71
N HIS A 143 11.69 10.35 2.89
CA HIS A 143 11.66 10.45 1.43
C HIS A 143 10.92 9.26 0.81
N GLY A 144 9.73 9.54 0.25
CA GLY A 144 8.87 8.56 -0.41
C GLY A 144 8.87 8.70 -1.92
N LEU A 145 8.97 7.57 -2.62
CA LEU A 145 8.74 7.41 -4.05
C LEU A 145 7.30 6.91 -4.24
N TYR A 146 6.48 7.72 -4.90
CA TYR A 146 5.08 7.42 -5.18
C TYR A 146 4.91 6.79 -6.55
N LEU A 147 3.87 5.97 -6.69
CA LEU A 147 3.60 5.22 -7.91
C LEU A 147 3.28 6.08 -9.14
N ASP A 148 3.01 7.37 -8.99
CA ASP A 148 2.76 8.28 -10.11
C ASP A 148 4.04 8.90 -10.70
N ASP A 149 5.20 8.66 -10.08
CA ASP A 149 6.50 9.11 -10.58
C ASP A 149 6.81 8.48 -11.95
N GLU A 150 7.47 9.24 -12.85
CA GLU A 150 7.78 8.76 -14.20
C GLU A 150 8.66 7.51 -14.20
N SER A 151 9.52 7.33 -13.20
CA SER A 151 10.33 6.11 -13.05
C SER A 151 9.48 4.84 -12.84
N MET A 152 8.22 4.96 -12.44
CA MET A 152 7.29 3.85 -12.24
C MET A 152 6.64 3.37 -13.54
N LEU A 153 6.82 4.08 -14.66
CA LEU A 153 6.16 3.72 -15.92
C LEU A 153 6.53 2.30 -16.39
N VAL A 154 7.77 1.85 -16.18
CA VAL A 154 8.19 0.49 -16.53
C VAL A 154 7.43 -0.58 -15.74
N PHE A 155 7.10 -0.29 -14.47
CA PHE A 155 6.25 -1.15 -13.66
C PHE A 155 4.82 -1.15 -14.19
N TRP A 156 4.25 0.01 -14.47
CA TRP A 156 2.89 0.12 -15.01
C TRP A 156 2.72 -0.49 -16.41
N ASP A 157 3.72 -0.36 -17.28
CA ASP A 157 3.77 -1.05 -18.57
C ASP A 157 3.61 -2.57 -18.37
N LYS A 158 4.31 -3.13 -17.38
CA LYS A 158 4.22 -4.56 -17.08
C LYS A 158 2.88 -4.95 -16.47
N VAL A 159 2.32 -4.14 -15.56
CA VAL A 159 0.98 -4.36 -15.00
C VAL A 159 -0.05 -4.39 -16.13
N ASN A 160 0.02 -3.45 -17.06
CA ASN A 160 -0.87 -3.37 -18.22
C ASN A 160 -0.68 -4.55 -19.18
N GLU A 161 0.56 -4.97 -19.46
CA GLU A 161 0.86 -6.17 -20.28
C GLU A 161 0.22 -7.43 -19.68
N LEU A 162 0.36 -7.61 -18.36
CA LEU A 162 -0.15 -8.78 -17.65
C LEU A 162 -1.66 -8.71 -17.39
N ASN A 163 -2.25 -7.52 -17.49
CA ASN A 163 -3.66 -7.24 -17.22
C ASN A 163 -4.12 -7.78 -15.86
N VAL A 164 -3.33 -7.47 -14.81
CA VAL A 164 -3.60 -7.87 -13.43
C VAL A 164 -3.87 -6.63 -12.54
N PRO A 165 -4.66 -6.76 -11.47
CA PRO A 165 -4.90 -5.67 -10.55
C PRO A 165 -3.65 -5.33 -9.71
N VAL A 166 -3.59 -4.07 -9.29
CA VAL A 166 -2.70 -3.61 -8.22
C VAL A 166 -3.57 -3.16 -7.05
N TYR A 167 -3.37 -3.78 -5.89
CA TYR A 167 -3.95 -3.34 -4.63
C TYR A 167 -3.04 -2.28 -4.00
N LEU A 168 -3.56 -1.08 -3.77
CA LEU A 168 -2.83 -0.05 -3.05
C LEU A 168 -3.26 -0.07 -1.57
N HIS A 169 -2.47 -0.76 -0.77
CA HIS A 169 -2.71 -0.95 0.66
C HIS A 169 -2.10 0.20 1.47
N PRO A 170 -2.75 0.64 2.56
CA PRO A 170 -2.22 1.72 3.37
C PRO A 170 -0.95 1.41 4.16
N ARG A 171 -0.31 2.50 4.57
CA ARG A 171 0.71 2.53 5.62
C ARG A 171 0.63 3.88 6.32
N GLU A 172 1.42 4.05 7.38
CA GLU A 172 1.53 5.35 8.04
C GLU A 172 1.96 6.44 7.04
N PRO A 173 1.40 7.66 7.12
CA PRO A 173 1.78 8.79 6.26
C PRO A 173 3.29 9.04 6.25
N LEU A 174 3.90 9.54 5.18
CA LEU A 174 5.36 9.73 5.14
C LEU A 174 5.92 10.52 6.36
N GLU A 175 7.10 10.15 6.85
CA GLU A 175 7.76 10.92 7.91
C GLU A 175 8.20 12.30 7.40
N GLY A 176 8.48 13.22 8.32
CA GLY A 176 8.93 14.57 8.02
C GLY A 176 7.91 15.66 8.40
N PRO A 177 8.18 16.92 8.00
CA PRO A 177 7.46 18.08 8.54
C PRO A 177 5.94 18.06 8.35
N ALA A 178 5.45 17.50 7.23
CA ALA A 178 4.01 17.40 6.94
C ALA A 178 3.26 16.50 7.94
N ARG A 179 3.93 15.49 8.52
CA ARG A 179 3.36 14.61 9.53
C ARG A 179 3.10 15.34 10.87
N GLY A 180 3.67 16.54 11.05
CA GLY A 180 3.47 17.38 12.23
C GLY A 180 2.01 17.81 12.49
N ILE A 181 1.10 17.64 11.52
CA ILE A 181 -0.33 17.85 11.74
C ILE A 181 -0.94 16.91 12.81
N TYR A 182 -0.24 15.82 13.14
CA TYR A 182 -0.66 14.83 14.14
C TYR A 182 0.03 15.00 15.50
N THR A 183 0.90 16.01 15.67
CA THR A 183 1.61 16.21 16.94
C THR A 183 0.63 16.41 18.11
N GLY A 184 0.78 15.59 19.15
CA GLY A 184 -0.14 15.54 20.30
C GLY A 184 -1.35 14.62 20.12
N TYR A 185 -1.49 14.01 18.93
CA TYR A 185 -2.57 13.10 18.55
C TYR A 185 -2.04 11.93 17.70
N GLU A 186 -0.90 11.35 18.10
CA GLU A 186 -0.16 10.35 17.32
C GLU A 186 -0.97 9.07 17.01
N SER A 187 -2.02 8.80 17.80
CA SER A 187 -2.97 7.71 17.51
C SER A 187 -3.70 7.86 16.17
N LEU A 188 -3.77 9.08 15.62
CA LEU A 188 -4.34 9.35 14.30
C LEU A 188 -3.42 8.94 13.15
N ILE A 189 -2.12 8.66 13.38
CA ILE A 189 -1.18 8.29 12.31
C ILE A 189 -1.54 6.93 11.69
N GLY A 190 -2.14 6.03 12.47
CA GLY A 190 -2.50 4.67 12.05
C GLY A 190 -3.82 4.56 11.30
N SER A 191 -4.42 3.38 11.36
CA SER A 191 -5.68 3.02 10.68
C SER A 191 -6.89 3.84 11.10
N ALA A 192 -6.85 4.51 12.26
CA ALA A 192 -7.92 5.39 12.70
C ALA A 192 -8.14 6.59 11.75
N TRP A 193 -7.09 7.06 11.07
CA TRP A 193 -7.21 8.20 10.15
C TRP A 193 -6.10 8.27 9.09
N GLY A 194 -4.83 8.31 9.52
CA GLY A 194 -3.68 8.66 8.70
C GLY A 194 -3.46 7.72 7.52
N PHE A 195 -3.69 6.42 7.71
CA PHE A 195 -3.62 5.41 6.65
C PHE A 195 -4.49 5.81 5.44
N ALA A 196 -5.76 6.09 5.69
CA ALA A 196 -6.70 6.45 4.63
C ALA A 196 -6.32 7.78 3.96
N GLN A 197 -5.83 8.77 4.72
CA GLN A 197 -5.42 10.06 4.15
C GLN A 197 -4.22 9.92 3.21
N GLU A 198 -3.20 9.16 3.61
CA GLU A 198 -2.02 8.89 2.79
C GLU A 198 -2.41 8.18 1.48
N THR A 199 -3.16 7.08 1.59
CA THR A 199 -3.58 6.29 0.44
C THR A 199 -4.53 7.06 -0.47
N ALA A 200 -5.45 7.85 0.08
CA ALA A 200 -6.36 8.68 -0.70
C ALA A 200 -5.61 9.73 -1.54
N VAL A 201 -4.60 10.39 -0.95
CA VAL A 201 -3.74 11.34 -1.68
C VAL A 201 -2.98 10.61 -2.78
N HIS A 202 -2.41 9.44 -2.49
CA HIS A 202 -1.69 8.61 -3.47
C HIS A 202 -2.59 8.21 -4.65
N ALA A 203 -3.81 7.74 -4.39
CA ALA A 203 -4.77 7.41 -5.43
C ALA A 203 -5.16 8.63 -6.29
N ILE A 204 -5.36 9.81 -5.67
CA ILE A 204 -5.63 11.05 -6.42
C ILE A 204 -4.43 11.43 -7.28
N ARG A 205 -3.19 11.29 -6.79
CA ARG A 205 -1.98 11.55 -7.58
C ARG A 205 -1.92 10.69 -8.84
N LEU A 206 -2.21 9.39 -8.72
CA LEU A 206 -2.30 8.47 -9.86
C LEU A 206 -3.37 8.87 -10.87
N MET A 207 -4.53 9.33 -10.40
CA MET A 207 -5.58 9.85 -11.28
C MET A 207 -5.13 11.14 -11.99
N MET A 208 -4.46 12.04 -11.28
CA MET A 208 -4.03 13.33 -11.81
C MET A 208 -2.80 13.25 -12.73
N SER A 209 -1.96 12.22 -12.59
CA SER A 209 -0.80 12.02 -13.46
C SER A 209 -1.16 11.59 -14.88
N GLY A 210 -2.42 11.24 -15.14
CA GLY A 210 -2.87 10.71 -16.42
C GLY A 210 -2.53 9.22 -16.62
N LEU A 211 -2.18 8.50 -15.55
CA LEU A 211 -1.85 7.08 -15.63
C LEU A 211 -2.97 6.26 -16.27
N PHE A 212 -4.22 6.49 -15.84
CA PHE A 212 -5.39 5.78 -16.36
C PHE A 212 -5.82 6.25 -17.76
N ASP A 213 -5.41 7.45 -18.18
CA ASP A 213 -5.58 7.89 -19.58
C ASP A 213 -4.58 7.15 -20.50
N ARG A 214 -3.36 6.91 -20.00
CA ARG A 214 -2.31 6.16 -20.71
C ARG A 214 -2.63 4.67 -20.79
N TYR A 215 -3.15 4.08 -19.71
CA TYR A 215 -3.47 2.66 -19.62
C TYR A 215 -4.93 2.45 -19.19
N PRO A 216 -5.89 2.54 -20.11
CA PRO A 216 -7.32 2.57 -19.79
C PRO A 216 -7.88 1.27 -19.20
N ASN A 217 -7.13 0.16 -19.28
CA ASN A 217 -7.52 -1.14 -18.75
C ASN A 217 -6.88 -1.46 -17.38
N LEU A 218 -6.06 -0.55 -16.81
CA LEU A 218 -5.50 -0.77 -15.48
C LEU A 218 -6.60 -0.88 -14.43
N ASN A 219 -6.43 -1.82 -13.51
CA ASN A 219 -7.31 -2.02 -12.38
C ASN A 219 -6.56 -1.73 -11.07
N LEU A 220 -6.96 -0.65 -10.40
CA LEU A 220 -6.46 -0.31 -9.07
C LEU A 220 -7.52 -0.67 -8.03
N VAL A 221 -7.13 -1.42 -7.01
CA VAL A 221 -8.00 -1.78 -5.89
C VAL A 221 -7.63 -0.93 -4.67
N LEU A 222 -8.64 -0.35 -4.03
CA LEU A 222 -8.52 0.40 -2.78
C LEU A 222 -9.34 -0.29 -1.69
N GLY A 223 -8.71 -0.47 -0.53
CA GLY A 223 -9.35 -0.99 0.67
C GLY A 223 -10.27 0.01 1.34
N HIS A 224 -10.73 -0.32 2.55
CA HIS A 224 -11.36 0.62 3.47
C HIS A 224 -12.48 1.49 2.86
N LEU A 225 -13.29 0.89 1.97
CA LEU A 225 -14.34 1.56 1.19
C LEU A 225 -13.82 2.75 0.36
N GLY A 226 -12.69 2.56 -0.30
CA GLY A 226 -12.05 3.55 -1.17
C GLY A 226 -11.37 4.67 -0.39
N GLU A 227 -10.88 4.39 0.82
CA GLU A 227 -10.08 5.34 1.62
C GLU A 227 -10.80 6.69 1.86
N GLY A 228 -12.12 6.64 2.01
CA GLY A 228 -12.97 7.83 2.15
C GLY A 228 -13.17 8.64 0.86
N LEU A 229 -12.50 8.31 -0.24
CA LEU A 229 -12.63 9.00 -1.52
C LEU A 229 -14.05 8.92 -2.04
N VAL A 230 -14.74 7.78 -1.90
CA VAL A 230 -16.12 7.59 -2.40
C VAL A 230 -17.05 8.71 -1.91
N HIS A 231 -16.87 9.18 -0.68
CA HIS A 231 -17.64 10.29 -0.13
C HIS A 231 -17.15 11.66 -0.61
N MET A 232 -15.83 11.81 -0.80
CA MET A 232 -15.18 13.07 -1.17
C MET A 232 -15.20 13.39 -2.67
N LEU A 233 -15.48 12.39 -3.52
CA LEU A 233 -15.42 12.48 -4.99
C LEU A 233 -16.14 13.72 -5.56
N PRO A 234 -17.39 14.07 -5.18
CA PRO A 234 -18.08 15.23 -5.75
C PRO A 234 -17.32 16.55 -5.49
N ARG A 235 -16.78 16.72 -4.27
CA ARG A 235 -15.99 17.90 -3.90
C ARG A 235 -14.66 17.91 -4.66
N THR A 236 -13.96 16.79 -4.66
CA THR A 236 -12.66 16.65 -5.33
C THR A 236 -12.77 16.97 -6.81
N GLN A 237 -13.74 16.37 -7.52
CA GLN A 237 -14.01 16.64 -8.94
C GLN A 237 -14.30 18.13 -9.20
N HIS A 238 -15.19 18.73 -8.42
CA HIS A 238 -15.56 20.14 -8.59
C HIS A 238 -14.35 21.08 -8.44
N ARG A 239 -13.48 20.81 -7.46
CA ARG A 239 -12.30 21.66 -7.19
C ARG A 239 -11.19 21.43 -8.20
N LEU A 240 -10.89 20.18 -8.57
CA LEU A 240 -9.84 19.87 -9.54
C LEU A 240 -10.14 20.43 -10.93
N TYR A 241 -11.41 20.50 -11.34
CA TYR A 241 -11.80 21.18 -12.59
C TYR A 241 -11.41 22.67 -12.60
N ARG A 242 -11.46 23.34 -11.44
CA ARG A 242 -11.19 24.79 -11.32
C ARG A 242 -9.76 25.13 -10.92
N GLN A 243 -9.06 24.21 -10.28
CA GLN A 243 -7.73 24.41 -9.67
C GLN A 243 -6.67 23.52 -10.32
N ARG A 244 -6.93 23.05 -11.54
CA ARG A 244 -5.95 22.27 -12.32
C ARG A 244 -4.64 23.07 -12.39
N PHE A 245 -3.51 22.41 -12.11
CA PHE A 245 -2.16 23.00 -12.01
C PHE A 245 -1.88 23.89 -10.78
N GLY A 246 -2.64 23.78 -9.70
CA GLY A 246 -2.32 24.46 -8.44
C GLY A 246 -2.50 26.00 -8.49
N CYS A 247 -3.24 26.51 -9.49
CA CYS A 247 -3.50 27.93 -9.62
C CYS A 247 -4.26 28.47 -8.39
N GLY A 248 -3.80 29.61 -7.85
CA GLY A 248 -4.50 30.34 -6.79
C GLY A 248 -4.15 29.94 -5.36
N LEU A 249 -3.00 29.28 -5.12
CA LEU A 249 -2.49 29.11 -3.75
C LEU A 249 -2.11 30.48 -3.17
N GLY A 250 -2.74 30.85 -2.04
CA GLY A 250 -2.48 32.11 -1.35
C GLY A 250 -1.15 32.08 -0.60
N LYS A 251 -0.54 33.26 -0.42
CA LYS A 251 0.56 33.46 0.54
C LYS A 251 -0.06 33.83 1.90
N ALA A 252 0.48 33.29 2.99
CA ALA A 252 -0.07 33.42 4.35
C ALA A 252 -0.20 34.89 4.81
N GLU A 253 0.64 35.80 4.31
CA GLU A 253 0.52 37.23 4.54
C GLU A 253 0.51 38.01 3.23
N LYS A 254 -0.46 38.92 3.11
CA LYS A 254 -0.37 40.04 2.18
C LYS A 254 0.42 41.12 2.91
N THR A 255 1.56 41.56 2.37
CA THR A 255 2.24 42.74 2.90
C THR A 255 1.27 43.92 2.78
N VAL A 256 0.67 44.33 3.90
CA VAL A 256 -0.13 45.54 3.96
C VAL A 256 0.86 46.68 4.09
N ASN A 257 1.18 47.35 2.99
CA ASN A 257 1.90 48.61 3.07
C ASN A 257 1.07 49.53 3.98
N ALA A 258 1.69 50.04 5.05
CA ALA A 258 1.06 50.99 5.95
C ALA A 258 0.46 52.12 5.11
N LEU A 259 -0.81 52.46 5.37
CA LEU A 259 -1.44 53.63 4.77
C LEU A 259 -0.55 54.85 5.09
N PRO A 260 -0.32 55.76 4.11
CA PRO A 260 0.44 56.98 4.39
C PRO A 260 -0.24 57.72 5.55
N ALA A 261 0.55 58.08 6.56
CA ALA A 261 0.09 58.90 7.66
C ALA A 261 -0.40 60.24 7.08
N GLU A 262 -1.64 60.62 7.44
CA GLU A 262 -2.23 61.95 7.16
C GLU A 262 -1.48 63.06 7.89
#